data_AF-A0A672UT23-F1
#
_entry.id   AF-A0A672UT23-F1
#
_cell.length_a   1.000
_cell.length_b   1.000
_cell.length_c   1.000
_cell.angle_alpha   90.00
_cell.angle_beta   90.00
_cell.angle_gamma   90.00
#
_symmetry.space_group_name_H-M   'P 1'
#
loop_
_entity.id
_entity.type
_entity.pdbx_description
1 polymer ?
#
loop_
_entity_poly.entity_id
_entity_poly.type
_entity_poly.pdbx_seq_one_letter_code
_entity_poly.pdbx_strand_id
1 'polypeptide(L)'
;MSGRGVWLRARARLRRFPALLSGCGEQAAAYGRCVAAAAAGPAELRRDACLEEFRALRDCFARAVSPAPGPAPAAAPRPALNRGSLQAKATPK
;
A
#
# COMPACT_ATOMS: atom_id res chain seq x y z
N MET A 1 -6.02 4.63 20.87
CA MET A 1 -6.68 4.86 19.57
C MET A 1 -7.75 3.80 19.38
N SER A 2 -9.00 4.19 19.15
CA SER A 2 -10.12 3.26 18.98
C SER A 2 -10.00 2.50 17.64
N GLY A 3 -10.22 1.19 17.66
CA GLY A 3 -10.10 0.31 16.48
C GLY A 3 -11.01 0.73 15.32
N ARG A 4 -12.14 1.39 15.62
CA ARG A 4 -13.09 1.92 14.62
C ARG A 4 -12.48 2.97 13.71
N GLY A 5 -11.64 3.88 14.24
CA GLY A 5 -10.95 4.90 13.42
C GLY A 5 -9.86 4.33 12.53
N VAL A 6 -9.18 3.27 12.97
CA VAL A 6 -8.18 2.55 12.17
C VAL A 6 -8.86 1.81 11.02
N TRP A 7 -9.98 1.14 11.30
CA TRP A 7 -10.75 0.40 10.29
C TRP A 7 -11.28 1.29 9.16
N LEU A 8 -11.84 2.46 9.50
CA LEU A 8 -12.34 3.40 8.50
C LEU A 8 -11.23 3.89 7.56
N ARG A 9 -10.04 4.21 8.08
CA ARG A 9 -8.89 4.62 7.26
C ARG A 9 -8.35 3.48 6.38
N ALA A 10 -8.30 2.26 6.92
CA ALA A 10 -7.91 1.09 6.14
C ALA A 10 -8.90 0.84 4.99
N ARG A 11 -10.20 0.89 5.27
CA ARG A 11 -11.26 0.75 4.27
C ARG A 11 -11.19 1.81 3.18
N ALA A 12 -10.98 3.08 3.54
CA ALA A 12 -10.82 4.16 2.56
C ALA A 12 -9.64 3.93 1.61
N ARG A 13 -8.48 3.49 2.14
CA ARG A 13 -7.32 3.12 1.30
C ARG A 13 -7.64 1.97 0.35
N LEU A 14 -8.26 0.91 0.84
CA LEU A 14 -8.65 -0.24 0.03
C LEU A 14 -9.63 0.13 -1.10
N ARG A 15 -10.55 1.08 -0.88
CA ARG A 15 -11.47 1.53 -1.94
C ARG A 15 -10.77 2.34 -3.04
N ARG A 16 -9.70 3.05 -2.72
CA ARG A 16 -8.95 3.87 -3.69
C ARG A 16 -7.94 3.06 -4.50
N PHE A 17 -7.47 1.94 -3.94
CA PHE A 17 -6.42 1.12 -4.51
C PHE A 17 -6.69 0.62 -5.95
N PRO A 18 -7.87 0.10 -6.30
CA PRO A 18 -8.15 -0.34 -7.68
C PRO A 18 -8.05 0.80 -8.70
N ALA A 19 -8.48 2.01 -8.32
CA ALA A 19 -8.41 3.19 -9.19
C ALA A 19 -6.96 3.68 -9.41
N LEU A 20 -6.06 3.42 -8.46
CA LEU A 20 -4.63 3.72 -8.64
C LEU A 20 -3.99 2.72 -9.62
N LEU A 21 -4.37 1.44 -9.52
CA LEU A 21 -3.78 0.38 -10.35
C LEU A 21 -4.33 0.30 -11.77
N SER A 22 -5.48 0.92 -12.07
CA SER A 22 -6.07 0.88 -13.42
C SER A 22 -5.16 1.46 -14.51
N GLY A 23 -4.25 2.38 -14.15
CA GLY A 23 -3.23 2.90 -15.06
C GLY A 23 -2.15 1.90 -15.48
N CYS A 24 -2.09 0.72 -14.85
CA CYS A 24 -1.12 -0.34 -15.14
C CYS A 24 -1.71 -1.49 -15.99
N GLY A 25 -2.86 -1.26 -16.64
CA GLY A 25 -3.58 -2.28 -17.40
C GLY A 25 -2.76 -2.93 -18.52
N GLU A 26 -1.96 -2.14 -19.25
CA GLU A 26 -1.12 -2.64 -20.33
C GLU A 26 -0.05 -3.61 -19.84
N GLN A 27 0.67 -3.24 -18.77
CA GLN A 27 1.69 -4.10 -18.16
C GLN A 27 1.05 -5.36 -17.57
N ALA A 28 -0.15 -5.23 -16.98
CA ALA A 28 -0.89 -6.37 -16.43
C ALA A 28 -1.32 -7.34 -17.54
N ALA A 29 -1.80 -6.83 -18.67
CA ALA A 29 -2.17 -7.64 -19.82
C ALA A 29 -0.97 -8.34 -20.45
N ALA A 30 0.18 -7.67 -20.56
CA ALA A 30 1.42 -8.27 -21.05
C ALA A 30 1.88 -9.44 -20.15
N TYR A 31 1.93 -9.24 -18.84
CA TYR A 31 2.27 -10.29 -17.88
C TYR A 31 1.27 -11.47 -17.95
N GLY A 32 -0.04 -11.18 -17.99
CA GLY A 32 -1.07 -12.21 -18.10
C GLY A 32 -0.96 -13.03 -19.39
N ARG A 33 -0.64 -12.39 -20.54
CA ARG A 33 -0.40 -13.11 -21.81
C ARG A 33 0.82 -14.03 -21.71
N CYS A 34 1.91 -13.56 -21.14
CA CYS A 34 3.10 -14.41 -20.94
C CYS A 34 2.77 -15.62 -20.05
N VAL A 35 2.11 -15.40 -18.91
CA VAL A 35 1.73 -16.48 -17.97
C VAL A 35 0.80 -17.48 -18.64
N ALA A 36 -0.21 -17.01 -19.37
CA ALA A 36 -1.13 -17.88 -20.09
C ALA A 36 -0.42 -18.73 -21.15
N ALA A 37 0.51 -18.14 -21.90
CA ALA A 37 1.31 -18.87 -22.88
C ALA A 37 2.25 -19.89 -22.22
N ALA A 38 2.91 -19.51 -21.13
CA ALA A 38 3.84 -20.37 -20.40
C ALA A 38 3.14 -21.52 -19.66
N ALA A 39 1.89 -21.33 -19.24
CA ALA A 39 1.06 -22.35 -18.59
C ALA A 39 0.25 -23.22 -19.57
N ALA A 40 0.32 -22.96 -20.88
CA ALA A 40 -0.40 -23.74 -21.89
C ALA A 40 0.18 -25.15 -22.12
N GLY A 41 1.40 -25.39 -21.66
CA GLY A 41 2.07 -26.69 -21.75
C GLY A 41 1.78 -27.62 -20.56
N PRO A 42 2.14 -28.90 -20.66
CA PRO A 42 2.03 -29.86 -19.55
C PRO A 42 3.09 -29.65 -18.46
N ALA A 43 4.06 -28.77 -18.70
CA ALA A 43 5.12 -28.46 -17.76
C ALA A 43 4.67 -27.42 -16.72
N GLU A 44 5.13 -27.58 -15.49
CA GLU A 44 4.86 -26.63 -14.41
C GLU A 44 5.42 -25.25 -14.73
N LEU A 45 4.63 -24.20 -14.44
CA LEU A 45 5.02 -22.82 -14.67
C LEU A 45 6.24 -22.46 -13.81
N ARG A 46 7.34 -22.11 -14.47
CA ARG A 46 8.55 -21.61 -13.81
C ARG A 46 8.36 -20.16 -13.38
N ARG A 47 8.76 -19.85 -12.14
CA ARG A 47 8.63 -18.50 -11.53
C ARG A 47 9.31 -17.40 -12.36
N ASP A 48 10.40 -17.74 -13.04
CA ASP A 48 11.25 -16.85 -13.81
C ASP A 48 10.86 -16.74 -15.29
N ALA A 49 9.86 -17.49 -15.76
CA ALA A 49 9.46 -17.50 -17.17
C ALA A 49 8.95 -16.14 -17.70
N CYS A 50 8.26 -15.36 -16.86
CA CYS A 50 7.66 -14.06 -17.21
C CYS A 50 8.21 -12.92 -16.34
N LEU A 51 9.50 -13.00 -16.02
CA LEU A 51 10.15 -12.13 -15.04
C LEU A 51 10.19 -10.67 -15.51
N GLU A 52 10.40 -10.42 -16.80
CA GLU A 52 10.51 -9.07 -17.35
C GLU A 52 9.15 -8.36 -17.38
N GLU A 53 8.10 -9.05 -17.80
CA GLU A 53 6.73 -8.54 -17.76
C GLU A 53 6.27 -8.30 -16.31
N PHE A 54 6.66 -9.19 -15.40
CA PHE A 54 6.39 -9.01 -13.98
C PHE A 54 7.10 -7.78 -13.41
N ARG A 55 8.37 -7.55 -13.76
CA ARG A 55 9.13 -6.36 -13.35
C ARG A 55 8.45 -5.08 -13.84
N ALA A 56 8.05 -5.03 -15.12
CA ALA A 56 7.33 -3.89 -15.68
C ALA A 56 6.02 -3.59 -14.95
N LEU A 57 5.24 -4.63 -14.64
CA LEU A 57 3.99 -4.51 -13.88
C LEU A 57 4.23 -4.03 -12.44
N ARG A 58 5.18 -4.66 -11.74
CA ARG A 58 5.57 -4.28 -10.37
C ARG A 58 6.01 -2.83 -10.30
N ASP A 59 6.83 -2.38 -11.24
CA ASP A 59 7.34 -1.01 -11.26
C ASP A 59 6.22 -0.01 -11.55
N CYS A 60 5.24 -0.38 -12.38
CA CYS A 60 4.04 0.43 -12.56
C CYS A 60 3.24 0.56 -11.26
N PHE A 61 3.01 -0.54 -10.54
CA PHE A 61 2.33 -0.50 -9.24
C PHE A 61 3.07 0.38 -8.23
N ALA A 62 4.40 0.22 -8.13
CA ALA A 62 5.23 1.03 -7.23
C ALA A 62 5.08 2.54 -7.52
N ARG A 63 5.05 2.94 -8.80
CA ARG A 63 4.80 4.33 -9.20
C ARG A 63 3.37 4.78 -8.89
N ALA A 64 2.37 3.93 -9.17
CA ALA A 64 0.95 4.25 -8.99
C ALA A 64 0.55 4.42 -7.51
N VAL A 65 1.22 3.71 -6.59
CA VAL A 65 0.95 3.81 -5.14
C VAL A 65 1.88 4.77 -4.41
N SER A 66 2.98 5.18 -5.04
CA SER A 66 3.85 6.21 -4.47
C SER A 66 3.08 7.53 -4.47
N PRO A 67 3.04 8.26 -3.34
CA PRO A 67 2.52 9.62 -3.36
C PRO A 67 3.37 10.40 -4.35
N ALA A 68 2.76 10.95 -5.40
CA ALA A 68 3.40 11.98 -6.21
C ALA A 68 3.97 13.06 -5.26
N PRO A 69 5.07 13.75 -5.62
CA PRO A 69 5.49 14.96 -4.92
C PRO A 69 4.45 16.07 -5.20
N GLY A 70 3.24 15.93 -4.67
CA GLY A 70 2.32 17.03 -4.44
C GLY A 70 2.82 17.83 -3.23
N PRO A 71 2.45 19.11 -3.12
CA PRO A 71 2.93 19.97 -2.04
C PRO A 71 2.63 19.30 -0.70
N ALA A 72 3.68 19.12 0.10
CA ALA A 72 3.61 18.49 1.40
C ALA A 72 2.39 19.04 2.16
N PRO A 73 1.52 18.18 2.73
CA PRO A 73 0.50 18.68 3.63
C PRO A 73 1.22 19.37 4.78
N ALA A 74 1.00 20.68 4.90
CA ALA A 74 1.59 21.51 5.95
C ALA A 74 1.49 20.77 7.28
N ALA A 75 2.65 20.55 7.90
CA ALA A 75 2.81 19.81 9.13
C ALA A 75 1.69 20.20 10.11
N ALA A 76 0.75 19.29 10.35
CA ALA A 76 -0.22 19.45 11.42
C ALA A 76 0.59 19.62 12.72
N PRO A 77 0.30 20.64 13.55
CA PRO A 77 1.03 20.86 14.78
C PRO A 77 0.88 19.63 15.67
N ARG A 78 2.02 19.01 16.01
CA ARG A 78 2.08 17.89 16.94
C ARG A 78 1.54 18.41 18.29
N PRO A 79 0.51 17.80 18.89
CA PRO A 79 0.10 18.20 20.23
C PRO A 79 1.26 17.91 21.18
N ALA A 80 1.68 18.96 21.91
CA ALA A 80 2.70 18.86 22.95
C ALA A 80 2.23 17.83 23.99
N LEU A 81 3.00 16.74 24.12
CA LEU A 81 2.80 15.75 25.16
C LEU A 81 3.12 16.43 26.50
N ASN A 82 2.08 16.86 27.23
CA ASN A 82 2.25 17.55 28.50
C ASN A 82 2.74 16.55 29.55
N ARG A 83 4.00 16.68 29.99
CA ARG A 83 4.74 15.73 30.86
C ARG A 83 4.33 15.85 32.35
N GLY A 84 3.10 16.26 32.63
CA GLY A 84 2.67 16.73 33.97
C GLY A 84 1.62 15.89 34.71
N SER A 85 1.06 14.81 34.15
CA SER A 85 -0.06 14.09 34.80
C SER A 85 0.31 12.87 35.64
N LEU A 86 1.59 12.67 35.98
CA LEU A 86 2.02 11.69 36.98
C LEU A 86 2.26 12.37 38.33
N GLN A 87 1.24 13.03 38.88
CA GLN A 87 1.18 13.31 40.31
C GLN A 87 0.38 12.17 40.95
N ALA A 88 1.11 11.17 41.44
CA ALA A 88 0.59 10.16 42.34
C ALA A 88 -0.01 10.85 43.57
N LYS A 89 -1.30 10.64 43.81
CA LYS A 89 -1.93 10.95 45.11
C LYS A 89 -1.26 10.09 46.17
N ALA A 90 -0.28 10.67 46.88
CA ALA A 90 0.12 10.20 48.19
C ALA A 90 -0.96 10.64 49.20
N THR A 91 -1.58 9.68 49.87
CA THR A 91 -2.47 9.92 51.01
C THR A 91 -1.76 9.40 52.26
N PRO A 92 -1.52 10.23 53.29
CA PRO A 92 -0.93 9.77 54.54
C PRO A 92 -1.98 9.50 55.63
N LYS A 93 -1.67 8.45 56.40
CA LYS A 93 -2.10 8.07 57.76
C LYS A 93 -3.55 7.63 57.99
#